data_AF-A0A849EGY4-F1
#
_entry.id   AF-A0A849EGY4-F1
#
_cell.length_a   1.000
_cell.length_b   1.000
_cell.length_c   1.000
_cell.angle_alpha   90.00
_cell.angle_beta   90.00
_cell.angle_gamma   90.00
#
_symmetry.space_group_name_H-M   'P 1'
#
loop_
_entity.id
_entity.type
_entity.pdbx_description
1 polymer ?
#
loop_
_entity_poly.entity_id
_entity_poly.type
_entity_poly.pdbx_seq_one_letter_code
_entity_poly.pdbx_strand_id
1 'polypeptide(L)' 'MLFTLRLLAILEGISYLLLFGFSMPLKYWANIREPNIYIGYVHGFLFIAFII' A
#
# COMPACT_ATOMS: atom_id res chain seq x y z
N MET A 1 10.90 5.27 19.01
CA MET A 1 11.70 4.97 17.81
C MET A 1 11.39 3.58 17.24
N LEU A 2 11.72 2.48 17.93
CA LEU A 2 11.44 1.11 17.44
C LEU A 2 9.95 0.75 17.28
N PHE A 3 9.08 1.25 18.17
CA PHE A 3 7.64 0.99 18.09
C PHE A 3 7.01 1.58 16.82
N THR A 4 7.39 2.80 16.46
CA THR A 4 6.89 3.49 15.26
C THR A 4 7.30 2.77 13.99
N LEU A 5 8.57 2.35 13.88
CA LEU A 5 9.06 1.58 12.74
C LEU A 5 8.38 0.20 12.63
N ARG A 6 8.09 -0.46 13.76
CA ARG A 6 7.36 -1.73 13.77
C ARG A 6 5.91 -1.56 13.31
N LEU A 7 5.25 -0.48 13.72
CA LEU A 7 3.89 -0.15 13.28
C LEU A 7 3.88 0.16 11.78
N LEU A 8 4.83 0.99 11.32
CA LEU A 8 4.97 1.34 9.91
C LEU A 8 5.25 0.10 9.06
N ALA A 9 6.16 -0.79 9.46
CA ALA A 9 6.42 -2.04 8.75
C ALA A 9 5.15 -2.91 8.58
N ILE A 10 4.31 -3.00 9.61
CA ILE A 10 3.06 -3.76 9.54
C ILE A 10 2.07 -3.07 8.59
N LEU A 11 1.92 -1.74 8.68
CA LEU A 11 1.04 -0.97 7.80
C LEU A 11 1.50 -1.02 6.34
N GLU A 12 2.81 -0.96 6.10
CA GLU A 12 3.43 -1.05 4.78
C GLU A 12 3.17 -2.43 4.17
N GLY A 13 3.39 -3.51 4.93
CA GLY A 13 3.05 -4.88 4.50
C GLY A 13 1.56 -5.07 4.19
N ILE A 14 0.65 -4.51 4.99
CA ILE A 14 -0.79 -4.55 4.71
C ILE A 14 -1.11 -3.78 3.42
N SER A 15 -0.54 -2.58 3.26
CA SER A 15 -0.76 -1.76 2.06
C SER A 15 -0.21 -2.41 0.79
N TYR A 16 0.92 -3.13 0.88
CA TYR A 16 1.48 -3.92 -0.21
C TYR A 16 0.55 -5.07 -0.62
N LEU A 17 0.01 -5.81 0.35
CA LEU A 17 -0.96 -6.87 0.08
C LEU A 17 -2.26 -6.34 -0.52
N LEU A 18 -2.75 -5.17 -0.10
CA LEU A 18 -3.92 -4.55 -0.71
C LEU A 18 -3.66 -4.07 -2.14
N LEU A 19 -2.47 -3.51 -2.41
CA LEU A 19 -2.07 -3.08 -3.74
C LEU A 19 -1.97 -4.29 -4.69
N PHE A 20 -1.19 -5.30 -4.33
CA PHE A 20 -0.98 -6.45 -5.22
C PHE A 20 -2.13 -7.44 -5.23
N GLY A 21 -2.71 -7.72 -4.06
CA GLY A 21 -3.76 -8.73 -3.89
C GLY A 21 -5.16 -8.22 -4.26
N PHE A 22 -5.40 -6.90 -4.23
CA PHE A 22 -6.72 -6.34 -4.51
C PHE A 22 -6.70 -5.33 -5.66
N SER A 23 -5.82 -4.31 -5.61
CA SER A 23 -5.84 -3.24 -6.61
C SER A 23 -5.39 -3.70 -8.00
N MET A 24 -4.42 -4.61 -8.09
CA MET A 24 -3.96 -5.16 -9.38
C MET A 24 -5.01 -6.06 -10.05
N PRO A 25 -5.66 -7.03 -9.38
CA PRO A 25 -6.79 -7.77 -9.95
C PRO A 25 -7.93 -6.85 -10.41
N LEU A 26 -8.30 -5.84 -9.61
CA LEU A 26 -9.35 -4.90 -10.01
C LEU A 26 -8.97 -4.08 -11.25
N LYS A 27 -7.70 -3.65 -11.33
CA LYS A 27 -7.16 -2.90 -12.47
C LYS A 27 -7.16 -3.72 -13.75
N TYR A 28 -6.69 -4.97 -13.70
CA TYR A 28 -6.48 -5.79 -14.89
C TYR A 28 -7.67 -6.67 -15.26
N TRP A 29 -8.43 -7.18 -14.28
CA TRP A 29 -9.58 -8.08 -14.54
C TRP A 29 -10.89 -7.30 -14.63
N ALA A 30 -11.10 -6.32 -13.76
CA ALA A 30 -12.33 -5.52 -13.77
C ALA A 30 -12.20 -4.20 -14.56
N ASN A 31 -11.01 -3.86 -15.08
CA ASN A 31 -10.69 -2.58 -15.72
C ASN A 31 -10.97 -1.33 -14.84
N ILE A 32 -11.11 -1.51 -13.52
CA ILE A 32 -11.39 -0.42 -12.57
C ILE A 32 -10.06 0.12 -12.05
N ARG A 33 -9.70 1.33 -12.50
CA ARG A 33 -8.37 1.92 -12.25
C ARG A 33 -8.32 2.82 -11.02
N GLU A 34 -9.46 3.31 -10.54
CA GLU A 34 -9.50 4.25 -9.41
C GLU A 34 -8.86 3.72 -8.12
N PRO A 35 -9.17 2.49 -7.64
CA PRO A 35 -8.61 2.02 -6.37
C PRO A 35 -7.09 1.84 -6.42
N ASN A 36 -6.52 1.51 -7.58
CA ASN A 36 -5.07 1.43 -7.74
C ASN A 36 -4.37 2.77 -7.52
N ILE A 37 -5.02 3.88 -7.89
CA ILE A 37 -4.47 5.22 -7.70
C ILE A 37 -4.44 5.57 -6.20
N TYR A 38 -5.56 5.40 -5.50
CA TYR A 38 -5.65 5.72 -4.08
C TYR A 38 -4.75 4.82 -3.22
N ILE A 39 -4.79 3.50 -3.43
CA ILE A 39 -3.97 2.54 -2.67
C ILE A 39 -2.48 2.76 -2.98
N GLY A 40 -2.14 3.08 -4.24
CA GLY A 40 -0.78 3.40 -4.64
C GLY A 40 -0.21 4.63 -3.93
N TYR A 41 -0.99 5.71 -3.80
CA TYR A 41 -0.55 6.90 -3.08
C TYR A 41 -0.36 6.66 -1.58
N VAL A 42 -1.28 5.92 -0.95
CA VAL A 42 -1.16 5.56 0.47
C VAL A 42 0.06 4.68 0.71
N HIS A 43 0.28 3.68 -0.14
CA HIS A 43 1.45 2.80 -0.06
C HIS A 43 2.76 3.57 -0.24
N GLY A 44 2.85 4.44 -1.25
CA GLY A 44 4.04 5.27 -1.47
C GLY A 44 4.36 6.20 -0.31
N PHE A 45 3.34 6.77 0.34
CA PHE A 45 3.53 7.59 1.54
C PHE A 45 4.01 6.75 2.74
N LEU A 46 3.41 5.58 2.97
CA LEU A 46 3.82 4.65 4.03
C LEU A 46 5.26 4.16 3.84
N PHE A 47 5.67 3.91 2.59
CA PHE A 47 7.04 3.53 2.24
C PHE A 47 8.05 4.64 2.61
N ILE A 48 7.77 5.89 2.23
CA ILE A 48 8.61 7.03 2.59
C ILE A 48 8.67 7.20 4.11
N ALA A 49 7.53 7.09 4.80
CA ALA A 49 7.46 7.20 6.24
C ALA A 49 8.21 6.07 6.96
N PHE A 50 8.32 4.88 6.37
CA PHE A 50 9.07 3.75 6.93
C PHE A 50 10.59 3.91 6.81
N ILE A 51 11.06 4.61 5.76
CA ILE A 51 12.50 4.81 5.50
C ILE A 51 13.10 5.92 6.37
N ILE A 52 12.30 6.91 6.78
CA ILE A 52 12.71 8.07 7.59
C ILE A 52 12.65 7.74 9.09
#